data_AF-A0A9P0A7F9-F1
#
_entry.id   AF-A0A9P0A7F9-F1
#
_cell.length_a   1.000
_cell.length_b   1.000
_cell.length_c   1.000
_cell.angle_alpha   90.00
_cell.angle_beta   90.00
_cell.angle_gamma   90.00
#
_symmetry.space_group_name_H-M   'P 1'
#
loop_
_entity.id
_entity.type
_entity.pdbx_description
1 polymer ?
#
loop_
_entity_poly.entity_id
_entity_poly.type
_entity_poly.pdbx_seq_one_letter_code
_entity_poly.pdbx_strand_id
1 'polypeptide(L)'
;MVFFVYCGKYTHTSLNIHLIYTFPGFSSTSHFIGDLDHSEHTHKRRFFPTSGTKIKMYLCTRVPHYVFILNFGISLISAVTKEVKQQLTQHRILPDVIEVFPTSVIHVEYEQQALKIAELLKLDQVKTKPSVSWPAAPDALYTLIMTDADYPAPSAPNRTEFLHWMIINMEGSTLDVSNAETTVEYLAPLANSTPGCHRYVFTAYRQGSEEILDDFPLLDTRAVAKRANFSTIAFVEKHQLGYPVAVNFYKVDFNND
;
A
#
# COMPACT_ATOMS: atom_id res chain seq x y z
N MET A 1 -35.15 8.10 -0.95
CA MET A 1 -34.32 9.29 -1.25
C MET A 1 -33.14 9.25 -0.30
N VAL A 2 -31.95 8.89 -0.80
CA VAL A 2 -30.73 8.85 0.01
C VAL A 2 -29.76 9.84 -0.62
N PHE A 3 -29.22 10.74 0.20
CA PHE A 3 -28.21 11.71 -0.22
C PHE A 3 -26.87 11.29 0.38
N PHE A 4 -25.82 11.29 -0.44
CA PHE A 4 -24.46 11.27 0.05
C PHE A 4 -23.80 12.58 -0.35
N VAL A 5 -23.33 13.33 0.64
CA VAL A 5 -22.44 14.49 0.46
C VAL A 5 -21.09 14.03 0.98
N TYR A 6 -20.12 13.86 0.09
CA TYR A 6 -18.73 13.71 0.50
C TYR A 6 -18.10 15.10 0.62
N CYS A 7 -17.50 15.38 1.77
CA CYS A 7 -16.73 16.59 2.01
C CYS A 7 -15.31 16.19 2.40
N GLY A 8 -14.38 16.26 1.46
CA GLY A 8 -12.95 16.11 1.73
C GLY A 8 -12.38 17.44 2.20
N LYS A 9 -11.63 17.44 3.31
CA LYS A 9 -10.80 18.60 3.71
C LYS A 9 -9.54 18.62 2.86
N TYR A 10 -9.30 19.68 2.08
CA TYR A 10 -7.95 20.15 1.79
C TYR A 10 -7.92 21.67 1.58
N THR A 11 -6.77 22.23 1.91
CA THR A 11 -6.46 23.64 2.14
C THR A 11 -6.31 24.47 0.86
N HIS A 12 -6.94 25.65 0.91
CA HIS A 12 -6.79 26.86 0.09
C HIS A 12 -7.01 26.81 -1.44
N THR A 13 -8.06 27.57 -1.79
CA THR A 13 -8.42 28.19 -3.09
C THR A 13 -8.95 27.29 -4.20
N SER A 14 -10.28 27.43 -4.41
CA SER A 14 -11.18 26.85 -5.43
C SER A 14 -11.78 25.45 -5.16
N LEU A 15 -13.12 25.40 -5.13
CA LEU A 15 -13.96 24.25 -4.81
C LEU A 15 -14.78 23.89 -6.06
N ASN A 16 -14.44 22.79 -6.74
CA ASN A 16 -15.26 22.25 -7.83
C ASN A 16 -16.16 21.14 -7.27
N ILE A 17 -17.48 21.38 -7.24
CA ILE A 17 -18.48 20.42 -6.79
C ILE A 17 -19.10 19.76 -8.02
N HIS A 18 -18.82 18.46 -8.24
CA HIS A 18 -19.54 17.66 -9.21
C HIS A 18 -20.70 16.92 -8.52
N LEU A 19 -21.93 17.30 -8.86
CA LEU A 19 -23.14 16.56 -8.47
C LEU A 19 -23.46 15.56 -9.59
N ILE A 20 -23.22 14.28 -9.33
CA ILE A 20 -23.62 13.19 -10.24
C ILE A 20 -24.92 12.59 -9.71
N TYR A 21 -25.97 12.64 -10.53
CA TYR A 21 -27.25 11.99 -10.25
C TYR A 21 -27.34 10.71 -11.08
N THR A 22 -27.65 9.58 -10.45
CA THR A 22 -28.04 8.37 -11.16
C THR A 22 -29.42 7.93 -10.71
N PHE A 23 -30.35 7.87 -11.66
CA PHE A 23 -31.66 7.26 -11.50
C PHE A 23 -31.59 5.83 -12.08
N PRO A 24 -32.22 4.82 -11.45
CA PRO A 24 -32.39 3.53 -12.11
C PRO A 24 -33.39 3.71 -13.26
N GLY A 25 -32.92 3.55 -14.51
CA GLY A 25 -33.78 3.43 -15.70
C GLY A 25 -33.72 4.55 -16.76
N PHE A 26 -32.78 5.49 -16.70
CA PHE A 26 -32.62 6.51 -17.77
C PHE A 26 -31.15 6.71 -18.15
N SER A 27 -30.83 6.49 -19.43
CA SER A 27 -29.51 6.74 -20.01
C SER A 27 -29.41 8.16 -20.57
N SER A 28 -28.90 9.10 -19.76
CA SER A 28 -28.22 10.30 -20.29
C SER A 28 -27.46 11.01 -19.19
N THR A 29 -26.16 11.21 -19.39
CA THR A 29 -25.31 12.09 -18.59
C THR A 29 -25.45 13.52 -19.12
N SER A 30 -25.69 14.50 -18.25
CA SER A 30 -25.46 15.91 -18.59
C SER A 30 -24.35 16.45 -17.69
N HIS A 31 -23.37 17.10 -18.32
CA HIS A 31 -22.27 17.77 -17.63
C HIS A 31 -22.64 19.25 -17.45
N PHE A 32 -22.49 19.77 -16.24
CA PHE A 32 -22.54 21.21 -15.99
C PHE A 32 -21.19 21.64 -15.40
N ILE A 33 -20.55 22.59 -16.08
CA ILE A 33 -19.37 23.33 -15.61
C ILE A 33 -19.86 24.74 -15.31
N GLY A 34 -19.60 25.24 -14.11
CA GLY A 34 -19.91 26.62 -13.74
C GLY A 34 -18.74 27.22 -12.99
N ASP A 35 -18.05 28.16 -13.64
CA ASP A 35 -17.03 29.01 -13.01
C ASP A 35 -17.70 30.06 -12.11
N LEU A 36 -17.19 30.22 -10.89
CA LEU A 36 -17.61 31.27 -9.96
C LEU A 36 -16.64 32.44 -10.06
N ASP A 37 -17.04 33.48 -10.79
CA ASP A 37 -16.34 34.75 -10.84
C ASP A 37 -16.75 35.66 -9.67
N HIS A 38 -15.78 36.45 -9.19
CA HIS A 38 -15.85 37.21 -7.95
C HIS A 38 -16.45 38.61 -8.23
N SER A 39 -17.76 38.81 -8.02
CA SER A 39 -18.29 40.15 -7.74
C SER A 39 -19.68 40.12 -7.10
N GLU A 40 -19.87 41.06 -6.16
CA GLU A 40 -21.13 41.35 -5.49
C GLU A 40 -22.25 41.64 -6.51
N HIS A 41 -23.37 40.91 -6.45
CA HIS A 41 -24.70 41.51 -6.40
C HIS A 41 -25.78 40.43 -6.18
N THR A 42 -26.63 40.71 -5.21
CA THR A 42 -27.84 39.98 -4.83
C THR A 42 -28.80 39.75 -6.00
N HIS A 43 -29.13 38.49 -6.30
CA HIS A 43 -30.45 38.14 -6.84
C HIS A 43 -30.96 36.82 -6.24
N LYS A 44 -31.71 36.95 -5.13
CA LYS A 44 -32.54 35.88 -4.56
C LYS A 44 -33.67 35.55 -5.54
N ARG A 45 -33.72 34.33 -6.09
CA ARG A 45 -34.98 33.79 -6.63
C ARG A 45 -35.67 32.95 -5.55
N ARG A 46 -36.74 33.51 -4.98
CA ARG A 46 -37.66 32.84 -4.03
C ARG A 46 -38.57 31.90 -4.81
N PHE A 47 -38.64 30.64 -4.39
CA PHE A 47 -39.77 29.75 -4.70
C PHE A 47 -40.83 29.93 -3.60
N PHE A 48 -42.06 30.29 -3.98
CA PHE A 48 -43.23 30.25 -3.10
C PHE A 48 -43.96 28.90 -3.28
N PRO A 49 -44.22 28.13 -2.20
CA PRO A 49 -45.05 26.94 -2.30
C PRO A 49 -46.53 27.33 -2.29
N THR A 50 -47.28 26.89 -3.30
CA THR A 50 -48.74 26.95 -3.34
C THR A 50 -49.34 25.94 -2.35
N SER A 51 -50.31 26.44 -1.56
CA SER A 51 -51.17 25.81 -0.56
C SER A 51 -50.99 24.31 -0.23
N GLY A 52 -50.77 24.03 1.07
CA GLY A 52 -51.37 22.86 1.73
C GLY A 52 -50.47 21.73 2.20
N THR A 53 -49.14 21.77 2.03
CA THR A 53 -48.29 20.65 2.48
C THR A 53 -47.64 20.94 3.83
N LYS A 54 -48.18 20.33 4.90
CA LYS A 54 -47.52 20.29 6.22
C LYS A 54 -46.18 19.55 6.09
N ILE A 55 -45.06 20.26 6.22
CA ILE A 55 -43.74 19.65 6.40
C ILE A 55 -43.70 19.08 7.82
N LYS A 56 -43.99 17.78 7.97
CA LYS A 56 -43.66 17.06 9.20
C LYS A 56 -42.15 16.86 9.25
N MET A 57 -41.49 17.64 10.09
CA MET A 57 -40.11 17.41 10.48
C MET A 57 -40.08 16.17 11.39
N TYR A 58 -39.73 15.02 10.84
CA TYR A 58 -39.48 13.82 11.64
C TYR A 58 -38.06 13.93 12.20
N LEU A 59 -37.91 14.23 13.50
CA LEU A 59 -36.67 13.94 14.20
C LEU A 59 -36.53 12.41 14.25
N CYS A 60 -35.75 11.85 13.32
CA CYS A 60 -35.35 10.47 13.39
C CYS A 60 -34.31 10.33 14.51
N THR A 61 -34.75 9.99 15.72
CA THR A 61 -33.88 9.69 16.87
C THR A 61 -33.22 8.30 16.77
N ARG A 62 -33.22 7.68 15.59
CA ARG A 62 -32.43 6.48 15.30
C ARG A 62 -31.36 6.83 14.29
N VAL A 63 -30.21 7.25 14.80
CA VAL A 63 -28.97 7.29 14.02
C VAL A 63 -28.76 5.86 13.49
N PRO A 64 -28.85 5.62 12.18
CA PRO A 64 -28.71 4.28 11.65
C PRO A 64 -27.28 3.79 11.93
N HIS A 65 -27.16 2.55 12.41
CA HIS A 65 -25.89 1.88 12.74
C HIS A 65 -24.79 2.06 11.65
N TYR A 66 -25.18 2.31 10.40
CA TYR A 66 -24.30 2.62 9.27
C TYR A 66 -23.38 3.85 9.46
N VAL A 67 -23.83 4.92 10.10
CA VAL A 67 -22.98 6.12 10.32
C VAL A 67 -21.90 5.86 11.36
N PHE A 68 -22.19 4.99 12.35
CA PHE A 68 -21.20 4.52 13.30
C PHE A 68 -20.16 3.61 12.65
N ILE A 69 -20.59 2.69 11.78
CA ILE A 69 -19.68 1.77 11.07
C ILE A 69 -18.72 2.54 10.14
N LEU A 70 -19.18 3.56 9.42
CA LEU A 70 -18.32 4.38 8.54
C LEU A 70 -17.29 5.21 9.33
N ASN A 71 -17.68 5.83 10.44
CA ASN A 71 -16.74 6.60 11.27
C ASN A 71 -15.73 5.71 12.02
N PHE A 72 -16.17 4.54 12.51
CA PHE A 72 -15.25 3.55 13.08
C PHE A 72 -14.29 2.99 12.01
N GLY A 73 -14.80 2.70 10.81
CA GLY A 73 -13.99 2.22 9.68
C GLY A 73 -12.90 3.22 9.26
N ILE A 74 -13.25 4.51 9.13
CA ILE A 74 -12.27 5.56 8.79
C ILE A 74 -11.25 5.75 9.92
N SER A 75 -11.70 5.77 11.18
CA SER A 75 -10.81 5.89 12.34
C SER A 75 -9.82 4.71 12.43
N LEU A 76 -10.31 3.49 12.21
CA LEU A 76 -9.50 2.28 12.24
C LEU A 76 -8.47 2.25 11.10
N ILE A 77 -8.85 2.64 9.87
CA ILE A 77 -7.91 2.75 8.73
C ILE A 77 -6.83 3.81 9.01
N SER A 78 -7.20 4.95 9.60
CA SER A 78 -6.23 5.99 9.98
C SER A 78 -5.27 5.55 11.10
N ALA A 79 -5.73 4.71 12.03
CA ALA A 79 -4.92 4.17 13.11
C ALA A 79 -3.94 3.10 12.61
N VAL A 80 -4.40 2.20 11.72
CA VAL A 80 -3.55 1.17 11.11
C VAL A 80 -2.45 1.81 10.27
N THR A 81 -2.77 2.83 9.46
CA THR A 81 -1.77 3.55 8.67
C THR A 81 -0.78 4.34 9.55
N LYS A 82 -1.23 4.90 10.67
CA LYS A 82 -0.36 5.56 11.66
C LYS A 82 0.60 4.58 12.33
N GLU A 83 0.11 3.42 12.75
CA GLU A 83 0.93 2.38 13.37
C GLU A 83 2.01 1.89 12.42
N VAL A 84 1.64 1.58 11.17
CA VAL A 84 2.59 1.17 10.13
C VAL A 84 3.67 2.24 9.92
N LYS A 85 3.28 3.52 9.83
CA LYS A 85 4.23 4.62 9.70
C LYS A 85 5.18 4.72 10.88
N GLN A 86 4.67 4.55 12.10
CA GLN A 86 5.47 4.55 13.31
C GLN A 86 6.49 3.40 13.27
N GLN A 87 6.06 2.18 12.94
CA GLN A 87 6.93 1.01 12.88
C GLN A 87 8.02 1.15 11.81
N LEU A 88 7.68 1.60 10.60
CA LEU A 88 8.64 1.83 9.52
C LEU A 88 9.69 2.90 9.90
N THR A 89 9.28 3.95 10.62
CA THR A 89 10.19 5.03 11.05
C THR A 89 11.06 4.57 12.23
N GLN A 90 10.47 3.95 13.24
CA GLN A 90 11.16 3.48 14.45
C GLN A 90 12.22 2.43 14.12
N HIS A 91 11.90 1.51 13.20
CA HIS A 91 12.83 0.49 12.73
C HIS A 91 13.70 0.95 11.57
N ARG A 92 13.65 2.25 11.21
CA ARG A 92 14.43 2.87 10.12
C ARG A 92 14.30 2.18 8.76
N ILE A 93 13.21 1.45 8.50
CA ILE A 93 12.90 0.98 7.15
C ILE A 93 12.75 2.18 6.22
N LEU A 94 12.15 3.25 6.75
CA LEU A 94 12.26 4.61 6.27
C LEU A 94 13.33 5.34 7.10
N PRO A 95 14.47 5.81 6.55
CA PRO A 95 14.79 5.89 5.12
C PRO A 95 15.71 4.78 4.59
N ASP A 96 16.09 3.77 5.39
CA ASP A 96 17.22 2.90 5.02
C ASP A 96 16.92 2.00 3.79
N VAL A 97 15.66 1.64 3.54
CA VAL A 97 15.25 0.72 2.44
C VAL A 97 14.28 1.39 1.47
N ILE A 98 13.38 2.22 1.99
CA ILE A 98 12.42 3.00 1.22
C ILE A 98 12.56 4.49 1.55
N GLU A 99 12.31 5.36 0.59
CA GLU A 99 12.41 6.80 0.78
C GLU A 99 11.06 7.48 1.01
N VAL A 100 9.97 6.81 0.61
CA VAL A 100 8.61 7.35 0.69
C VAL A 100 7.67 6.34 1.34
N PHE A 101 6.74 6.86 2.14
CA PHE A 101 5.75 6.04 2.83
C PHE A 101 4.81 5.35 1.81
N PRO A 102 4.58 4.03 1.93
CA PRO A 102 3.76 3.30 0.98
C PRO A 102 2.27 3.62 1.11
N THR A 103 1.51 3.33 0.07
CA THR A 103 0.05 3.52 0.08
C THR A 103 -0.71 2.44 0.84
N SER A 104 -0.09 1.27 1.07
CA SER A 104 -0.71 0.11 1.69
C SER A 104 0.31 -0.80 2.39
N VAL A 105 -0.17 -1.90 2.98
CA VAL A 105 0.65 -2.93 3.64
C VAL A 105 0.58 -4.21 2.83
N ILE A 106 1.71 -4.90 2.66
CA ILE A 106 1.73 -6.24 2.05
C ILE A 106 1.18 -7.23 3.07
N HIS A 107 0.15 -7.97 2.71
CA HIS A 107 -0.30 -9.12 3.47
C HIS A 107 0.63 -10.30 3.15
N VAL A 108 1.45 -10.71 4.12
CA VAL A 108 2.38 -11.84 3.98
C VAL A 108 1.86 -12.95 4.89
N GLU A 109 1.73 -14.17 4.39
CA GLU A 109 1.39 -15.33 5.23
C GLU A 109 2.44 -16.43 5.12
N TYR A 110 2.91 -16.89 6.27
CA TYR A 110 3.74 -18.08 6.43
C TYR A 110 2.89 -19.16 7.10
N GLU A 111 2.78 -20.34 6.50
CA GLU A 111 2.03 -21.49 7.07
C GLU A 111 0.63 -21.14 7.60
N GLN A 112 -0.13 -20.32 6.85
CA GLN A 112 -1.47 -19.81 7.19
C GLN A 112 -1.51 -18.80 8.35
N GLN A 113 -0.36 -18.34 8.83
CA GLN A 113 -0.26 -17.27 9.81
C GLN A 113 0.10 -15.95 9.11
N ALA A 114 -0.81 -14.98 9.21
CA ALA A 114 -0.60 -13.63 8.72
C ALA A 114 0.48 -12.91 9.55
N LEU A 115 1.47 -12.38 8.85
CA LEU A 115 2.57 -11.63 9.42
C LEU A 115 2.13 -10.24 9.90
N LYS A 116 2.42 -9.92 11.15
CA LYS A 116 2.29 -8.54 11.65
C LYS A 116 3.55 -7.75 11.32
N ILE A 117 3.37 -6.46 11.08
CA ILE A 117 4.50 -5.55 10.85
C ILE A 117 5.43 -5.54 12.07
N ALA A 118 6.74 -5.60 11.81
CA ALA A 118 7.79 -5.63 12.82
C ALA A 118 7.73 -6.83 13.79
N GLU A 119 7.03 -7.90 13.42
CA GLU A 119 6.97 -9.13 14.22
C GLU A 119 8.34 -9.81 14.31
N LEU A 120 8.66 -10.35 15.48
CA LEU A 120 9.86 -11.17 15.67
C LEU A 120 9.50 -12.62 15.39
N LEU A 121 10.13 -13.21 14.38
CA LEU A 121 9.92 -14.59 13.97
C LEU A 121 11.17 -15.43 14.25
N LYS A 122 10.95 -16.73 14.42
CA LYS A 122 12.01 -17.73 14.45
C LYS A 122 12.35 -18.18 13.04
N LEU A 123 13.58 -18.62 12.81
CA LEU A 123 14.02 -19.18 11.53
C LEU A 123 13.10 -20.28 10.99
N ASP A 124 12.61 -21.15 11.87
CA ASP A 124 11.71 -22.25 11.49
C ASP A 124 10.42 -21.78 10.82
N GLN A 125 9.90 -20.60 11.19
CA GLN A 125 8.65 -20.05 10.68
C GLN A 125 8.78 -19.46 9.27
N VAL A 126 10.01 -19.20 8.81
CA VAL A 126 10.30 -18.49 7.55
C VAL A 126 11.11 -19.33 6.57
N LYS A 127 11.19 -20.65 6.80
CA LYS A 127 11.88 -21.60 5.91
C LYS A 127 11.20 -21.72 4.54
N THR A 128 9.88 -21.66 4.51
CA THR A 128 9.08 -21.85 3.31
C THR A 128 8.71 -20.50 2.70
N LYS A 129 8.61 -20.45 1.36
CA LYS A 129 8.19 -19.25 0.64
C LYS A 129 6.78 -18.83 1.09
N PRO A 130 6.55 -17.56 1.47
CA PRO A 130 5.23 -17.12 1.93
C PRO A 130 4.25 -16.90 0.76
N SER A 131 2.96 -16.82 1.08
CA SER A 131 1.99 -16.17 0.20
C SER A 131 2.06 -14.65 0.43
N VAL A 132 1.84 -13.87 -0.62
CA VAL A 132 1.83 -12.41 -0.53
C VAL A 132 0.66 -11.85 -1.33
N SER A 133 0.06 -10.78 -0.83
CA SER A 133 -0.97 -10.02 -1.55
C SER A 133 -1.02 -8.58 -1.08
N TRP A 134 -1.48 -7.69 -1.95
CA TRP A 134 -1.74 -6.28 -1.64
C TRP A 134 -2.83 -5.75 -2.58
N PRO A 135 -3.43 -4.58 -2.31
CA PRO A 135 -4.34 -3.93 -3.24
C PRO A 135 -3.60 -3.55 -4.54
N ALA A 136 -3.84 -4.31 -5.61
CA ALA A 136 -3.25 -4.08 -6.93
C ALA A 136 -4.33 -3.76 -7.98
N ALA A 137 -3.95 -2.93 -8.96
CA ALA A 137 -4.75 -2.70 -10.15
C ALA A 137 -4.58 -3.89 -11.11
N PRO A 138 -5.67 -4.47 -11.63
CA PRO A 138 -5.61 -5.71 -12.40
C PRO A 138 -4.90 -5.56 -13.76
N ASP A 139 -4.84 -4.35 -14.29
CA ASP A 139 -4.26 -3.98 -15.58
C ASP A 139 -2.81 -3.46 -15.46
N ALA A 140 -2.17 -3.64 -14.30
CA ALA A 140 -0.83 -3.17 -14.03
C ALA A 140 0.13 -4.33 -13.70
N LEU A 141 1.40 -4.12 -14.05
CA LEU A 141 2.50 -4.98 -13.66
C LEU A 141 3.12 -4.48 -12.35
N TYR A 142 3.65 -5.41 -11.58
CA TYR A 142 4.26 -5.15 -10.28
C TYR A 142 5.59 -5.87 -10.12
N THR A 143 6.48 -5.26 -9.34
CA THR A 143 7.71 -5.88 -8.85
C THR A 143 7.61 -6.09 -7.35
N LEU A 144 7.90 -7.30 -6.88
CA LEU A 144 8.07 -7.64 -5.48
C LEU A 144 9.56 -7.86 -5.18
N ILE A 145 10.04 -7.27 -4.09
CA ILE A 145 11.41 -7.40 -3.61
C ILE A 145 11.37 -7.76 -2.13
N MET A 146 12.18 -8.74 -1.73
CA MET A 146 12.46 -9.08 -0.33
C MET A 146 13.95 -8.95 -0.07
N THR A 147 14.33 -8.11 0.89
CA THR A 147 15.73 -7.89 1.28
C THR A 147 15.95 -8.02 2.78
N ASP A 148 17.15 -8.42 3.17
CA ASP A 148 17.68 -8.22 4.52
C ASP A 148 18.43 -6.88 4.54
N ALA A 149 17.92 -5.91 5.30
CA ALA A 149 18.45 -4.55 5.39
C ALA A 149 19.68 -4.42 6.30
N ASP A 150 20.11 -5.52 6.92
CA ASP A 150 21.15 -5.54 7.94
C ASP A 150 22.33 -6.46 7.56
N TYR A 151 22.51 -6.76 6.26
CA TYR A 151 23.64 -7.57 5.79
C TYR A 151 24.95 -6.74 5.69
N PRO A 152 26.14 -7.29 5.99
CA PRO A 152 26.37 -8.63 6.54
C PRO A 152 26.03 -8.72 8.03
N ALA A 153 25.99 -7.61 8.75
CA ALA A 153 25.60 -7.53 10.16
C ALA A 153 24.89 -6.19 10.48
N PRO A 154 23.95 -6.15 11.45
CA PRO A 154 23.23 -4.93 11.80
C PRO A 154 24.13 -3.81 12.32
N SER A 155 25.27 -4.18 12.91
CA SER A 155 26.29 -3.26 13.44
C SER A 155 27.34 -2.85 12.42
N ALA A 156 27.30 -3.38 11.19
CA ALA A 156 28.30 -3.10 10.18
C ALA A 156 28.24 -1.63 9.71
N PRO A 157 29.38 -0.92 9.60
CA PRO A 157 29.40 0.48 9.18
C PRO A 157 29.00 0.68 7.71
N ASN A 158 29.23 -0.34 6.88
CA ASN A 158 28.88 -0.36 5.45
C ASN A 158 27.82 -1.43 5.18
N ARG A 159 26.78 -1.51 6.02
CA ARG A 159 25.68 -2.46 5.78
C ARG A 159 25.01 -2.17 4.44
N THR A 160 24.71 -3.24 3.72
CA THR A 160 24.01 -3.24 2.43
C THR A 160 22.80 -4.16 2.52
N GLU A 161 22.00 -4.21 1.47
CA GLU A 161 20.92 -5.18 1.42
C GLU A 161 21.40 -6.52 0.86
N PHE A 162 20.82 -7.61 1.39
CA PHE A 162 20.95 -8.93 0.79
C PHE A 162 19.61 -9.36 0.17
N LEU A 163 19.62 -9.76 -1.10
CA LEU A 163 18.42 -10.06 -1.86
C LEU A 163 17.92 -11.49 -1.62
N HIS A 164 16.83 -11.61 -0.86
CA HIS A 164 16.23 -12.90 -0.52
C HIS A 164 15.27 -13.40 -1.59
N TRP A 165 14.50 -12.51 -2.22
CA TRP A 165 13.49 -12.90 -3.20
C TRP A 165 13.16 -11.71 -4.11
N MET A 166 12.98 -11.97 -5.40
CA MET A 166 12.52 -10.95 -6.34
C MET A 166 11.66 -11.58 -7.44
N ILE A 167 10.56 -10.91 -7.74
CA ILE A 167 9.68 -11.24 -8.86
C ILE A 167 9.36 -9.93 -9.57
N ILE A 168 9.61 -9.88 -10.87
CA ILE A 168 9.26 -8.76 -11.75
C ILE A 168 8.08 -9.15 -12.63
N ASN A 169 7.46 -8.16 -13.28
CA ASN A 169 6.39 -8.35 -14.26
C ASN A 169 5.19 -9.17 -13.71
N MET A 170 4.88 -9.02 -12.41
CA MET A 170 3.71 -9.67 -11.82
C MET A 170 2.43 -8.98 -12.26
N GLU A 171 1.50 -9.72 -12.86
CA GLU A 171 0.17 -9.19 -13.18
C GLU A 171 -0.64 -8.95 -11.90
N GLY A 172 -1.18 -7.73 -11.75
CA GLY A 172 -2.02 -7.38 -10.60
C GLY A 172 -3.35 -8.14 -10.55
N SER A 173 -3.82 -8.69 -11.67
CA SER A 173 -5.04 -9.50 -11.79
C SER A 173 -4.95 -10.81 -10.99
N THR A 174 -3.75 -11.39 -10.94
CA THR A 174 -3.43 -12.68 -10.35
C THR A 174 -2.11 -12.54 -9.61
N LEU A 175 -2.06 -11.74 -8.53
CA LEU A 175 -0.92 -11.62 -7.61
C LEU A 175 -0.56 -12.98 -6.98
N ASP A 176 -0.14 -13.91 -7.80
CA ASP A 176 0.06 -15.30 -7.52
C ASP A 176 1.53 -15.59 -7.76
N VAL A 177 2.26 -15.55 -6.66
CA VAL A 177 3.69 -15.85 -6.60
C VAL A 177 4.04 -17.31 -6.90
N SER A 178 3.05 -18.18 -7.13
CA SER A 178 3.28 -19.55 -7.60
C SER A 178 3.42 -19.62 -9.13
N ASN A 179 2.74 -18.73 -9.87
CA ASN A 179 2.73 -18.72 -11.33
C ASN A 179 3.58 -17.60 -11.94
N ALA A 180 4.01 -16.62 -11.14
CA ALA A 180 4.88 -15.54 -11.61
C ALA A 180 6.31 -16.02 -11.89
N GLU A 181 6.89 -15.60 -13.01
CA GLU A 181 8.28 -15.87 -13.36
C GLU A 181 9.21 -15.24 -12.33
N THR A 182 9.85 -16.08 -11.51
CA THR A 182 10.69 -15.63 -10.40
C THR A 182 12.10 -15.34 -10.89
N THR A 183 12.50 -14.07 -10.89
CA THR A 183 13.85 -13.65 -11.28
C THR A 183 14.90 -14.09 -10.26
N VAL A 184 14.57 -13.99 -8.97
CA VAL A 184 15.47 -14.38 -7.89
C VAL A 184 14.69 -15.26 -6.94
N GLU A 185 15.00 -16.56 -6.90
CA GLU A 185 14.27 -17.53 -6.08
C GLU A 185 14.29 -17.15 -4.60
N TYR A 186 13.20 -17.47 -3.89
CA TYR A 186 13.11 -17.28 -2.44
C TYR A 186 14.21 -18.08 -1.75
N LEU A 187 15.13 -17.38 -1.12
CA LEU A 187 16.12 -17.93 -0.21
C LEU A 187 15.72 -17.57 1.21
N ALA A 188 15.47 -18.58 2.06
CA ALA A 188 15.15 -18.33 3.46
C ALA A 188 16.30 -17.62 4.19
N PRO A 189 16.03 -16.93 5.31
CA PRO A 189 17.05 -16.45 6.23
C PRO A 189 18.10 -17.54 6.54
N LEU A 190 19.37 -17.19 6.39
CA LEU A 190 20.46 -18.15 6.53
C LEU A 190 20.76 -18.36 8.02
N ALA A 191 20.70 -19.62 8.50
CA ALA A 191 20.94 -19.93 9.91
C ALA A 191 22.33 -19.53 10.42
N ASN A 192 23.31 -19.41 9.53
CA ASN A 192 24.66 -18.95 9.84
C ASN A 192 24.85 -17.43 9.63
N SER A 193 23.76 -16.65 9.68
CA SER A 193 23.85 -15.19 9.66
C SER A 193 24.59 -14.67 10.89
N THR A 194 25.14 -13.46 10.79
CA THR A 194 25.87 -12.88 11.90
C THR A 194 24.96 -12.65 13.11
N PRO A 195 25.49 -12.71 14.34
CA PRO A 195 24.71 -12.37 15.53
C PRO A 195 24.11 -10.97 15.43
N GLY A 196 22.83 -10.85 15.78
CA GLY A 196 22.10 -9.60 15.70
C GLY A 196 20.65 -9.78 15.27
N CYS A 197 19.88 -8.70 15.36
CA CYS A 197 18.51 -8.64 14.88
C CYS A 197 18.49 -8.10 13.44
N HIS A 198 18.13 -8.94 12.48
CA HIS A 198 18.05 -8.61 11.06
C HIS A 198 16.62 -8.27 10.65
N ARG A 199 16.45 -7.22 9.84
CA ARG A 199 15.16 -6.75 9.31
C ARG A 199 14.95 -7.27 7.88
N TYR A 200 13.98 -8.16 7.72
CA TYR A 200 13.57 -8.71 6.43
C TYR A 200 12.39 -7.93 5.89
N VAL A 201 12.60 -7.18 4.81
CA VAL A 201 11.68 -6.18 4.28
C VAL A 201 11.11 -6.64 2.95
N PHE A 202 9.78 -6.66 2.85
CA PHE A 202 9.05 -6.82 1.60
C PHE A 202 8.64 -5.45 1.08
N THR A 203 8.95 -5.16 -0.16
CA THR A 203 8.51 -3.96 -0.87
C THR A 203 7.88 -4.33 -2.20
N ALA A 204 6.75 -3.71 -2.53
CA ALA A 204 6.08 -3.88 -3.81
C ALA A 204 6.01 -2.54 -4.53
N TYR A 205 6.24 -2.56 -5.84
CA TYR A 205 6.22 -1.38 -6.71
C TYR A 205 5.34 -1.63 -7.93
N ARG A 206 4.62 -0.60 -8.38
CA ARG A 206 3.92 -0.63 -9.66
C ARG A 206 4.92 -0.32 -10.76
N GLN A 207 4.96 -1.14 -11.79
CA GLN A 207 5.76 -0.89 -12.98
C GLN A 207 5.07 0.10 -13.93
N GLY A 208 5.85 0.65 -14.86
CA GLY A 208 5.30 1.35 -16.02
C GLY A 208 4.46 0.44 -16.92
N SER A 209 4.01 0.98 -18.05
CA SER A 209 3.24 0.23 -19.05
C SER A 209 4.06 -0.84 -19.79
N GLU A 210 5.38 -0.81 -19.67
CA GLU A 210 6.29 -1.74 -20.32
C GLU A 210 6.85 -2.74 -19.31
N GLU A 211 7.05 -3.97 -19.78
CA GLU A 211 7.74 -5.00 -19.02
C GLU A 211 9.19 -4.59 -18.77
N ILE A 212 9.71 -4.99 -17.61
CA ILE A 212 11.14 -4.93 -17.37
C ILE A 212 11.76 -6.08 -18.15
N LEU A 213 12.42 -5.75 -19.26
CA LEU A 213 13.12 -6.69 -20.14
C LEU A 213 14.62 -6.78 -19.83
N ASP A 214 15.03 -6.28 -18.66
CA ASP A 214 16.44 -6.26 -18.28
C ASP A 214 16.93 -7.70 -18.07
N ASP A 215 18.16 -8.00 -18.53
CA ASP A 215 18.84 -9.29 -18.32
C ASP A 215 19.28 -9.45 -16.85
N PHE A 216 18.34 -9.27 -15.91
CA PHE A 216 18.61 -9.54 -14.51
C PHE A 216 18.85 -11.05 -14.38
N PRO A 217 20.00 -11.48 -13.85
CA PRO A 217 20.35 -12.89 -13.85
C PRO A 217 19.31 -13.66 -13.04
N LEU A 218 18.81 -14.77 -13.62
CA LEU A 218 18.02 -15.72 -12.87
C LEU A 218 18.89 -16.30 -11.74
N LEU A 219 18.58 -15.94 -10.50
CA LEU A 219 19.33 -16.37 -9.33
C LEU A 219 18.57 -17.48 -8.61
N ASP A 220 19.10 -18.70 -8.67
CA ASP A 220 18.61 -19.79 -7.84
C ASP A 220 19.07 -19.65 -6.38
N THR A 221 18.62 -20.57 -5.53
CA THR A 221 19.01 -20.63 -4.11
C THR A 221 20.52 -20.87 -3.87
N ARG A 222 21.27 -21.35 -4.86
CA ARG A 222 22.72 -21.65 -4.74
C ARG A 222 23.58 -20.42 -5.01
N ALA A 223 23.04 -19.41 -5.71
CA ALA A 223 23.74 -18.18 -6.08
C ALA A 223 23.88 -17.17 -4.92
N VAL A 224 24.18 -17.62 -3.70
CA VAL A 224 24.21 -16.82 -2.46
C VAL A 224 25.11 -15.59 -2.58
N ALA A 225 26.31 -15.73 -3.12
CA ALA A 225 27.27 -14.62 -3.23
C ALA A 225 26.79 -13.46 -4.12
N LYS A 226 25.91 -13.75 -5.11
CA LYS A 226 25.38 -12.73 -6.04
C LYS A 226 24.23 -11.92 -5.44
N ARG A 227 23.73 -12.30 -4.27
CA ARG A 227 22.61 -11.65 -3.59
C ARG A 227 23.06 -10.53 -2.63
N ALA A 228 24.34 -10.48 -2.28
CA ALA A 228 24.91 -9.44 -1.42
C ALA A 228 25.12 -8.12 -2.18
N ASN A 229 25.27 -7.01 -1.43
CA ASN A 229 25.46 -5.65 -1.96
C ASN A 229 24.32 -5.19 -2.88
N PHE A 230 23.12 -5.71 -2.67
CA PHE A 230 21.94 -5.21 -3.35
C PHE A 230 21.53 -3.85 -2.76
N SER A 231 20.79 -3.05 -3.54
CA SER A 231 20.15 -1.83 -3.07
C SER A 231 18.79 -1.70 -3.73
N THR A 232 17.74 -1.71 -2.91
CA THR A 232 16.35 -1.54 -3.36
C THR A 232 16.16 -0.16 -3.98
N ILE A 233 16.72 0.88 -3.36
CA ILE A 233 16.65 2.26 -3.86
C ILE A 233 17.28 2.35 -5.26
N ALA A 234 18.52 1.86 -5.43
CA ALA A 234 19.20 1.92 -6.71
C ALA A 234 18.46 1.13 -7.82
N PHE A 235 17.87 -0.02 -7.45
CA PHE A 235 17.05 -0.81 -8.38
C PHE A 235 15.79 -0.05 -8.81
N VAL A 236 15.06 0.52 -7.86
CA VAL A 236 13.84 1.31 -8.11
C VAL A 236 14.12 2.53 -8.98
N GLU A 237 15.22 3.24 -8.73
CA GLU A 237 15.65 4.38 -9.55
C GLU A 237 16.00 3.96 -10.98
N LYS A 238 16.81 2.90 -11.13
CA LYS A 238 17.24 2.39 -12.43
C LYS A 238 16.04 2.01 -13.32
N HIS A 239 15.03 1.37 -12.73
CA HIS A 239 13.84 0.89 -13.43
C HIS A 239 12.65 1.86 -13.38
N GLN A 240 12.83 3.06 -12.81
CA GLN A 240 11.81 4.10 -12.72
C GLN A 240 10.49 3.61 -12.10
N LEU A 241 10.58 2.74 -11.08
CA LEU A 241 9.39 2.13 -10.45
C LEU A 241 8.60 3.11 -9.56
N GLY A 242 9.15 4.30 -9.34
CA GLY A 242 8.52 5.33 -8.52
C GLY A 242 8.50 4.96 -7.03
N TYR A 243 7.35 5.11 -6.40
CA TYR A 243 7.20 4.92 -4.95
C TYR A 243 6.63 3.55 -4.61
N PRO A 244 6.98 2.98 -3.44
CA PRO A 244 6.44 1.69 -3.03
C PRO A 244 4.92 1.77 -2.85
N VAL A 245 4.18 0.83 -3.44
CA VAL A 245 2.72 0.74 -3.27
C VAL A 245 2.35 0.04 -1.96
N ALA A 246 3.19 -0.90 -1.52
CA ALA A 246 2.96 -1.67 -0.32
C ALA A 246 4.30 -2.08 0.32
N VAL A 247 4.34 -2.15 1.66
CA VAL A 247 5.49 -2.66 2.42
C VAL A 247 5.02 -3.50 3.60
N ASN A 248 5.80 -4.50 3.97
CA ASN A 248 5.73 -5.17 5.26
C ASN A 248 7.14 -5.65 5.64
N PHE A 249 7.41 -5.91 6.91
CA PHE A 249 8.70 -6.45 7.32
C PHE A 249 8.58 -7.23 8.64
N TYR A 250 9.51 -8.15 8.84
CA TYR A 250 9.69 -8.88 10.09
C TYR A 250 11.15 -8.84 10.53
N LYS A 251 11.40 -9.38 11.73
CA LYS A 251 12.74 -9.49 12.30
C LYS A 251 13.04 -10.93 12.66
N VAL A 252 14.31 -11.30 12.57
CA VAL A 252 14.87 -12.53 13.17
C VAL A 252 16.05 -12.13 14.03
N ASP A 253 16.18 -12.71 15.21
CA ASP A 253 17.27 -12.42 16.14
C ASP A 253 18.21 -13.63 16.26
N PHE A 254 19.37 -13.53 15.61
CA PHE A 254 20.39 -14.58 15.57
C PHE A 254 21.26 -14.64 16.83
N ASN A 255 20.96 -13.82 17.87
CA ASN A 255 21.63 -13.97 19.16
C ASN A 255 21.08 -15.15 19.99
N ASN A 256 19.86 -15.61 19.68
CA ASN A 256 19.09 -16.52 20.52
C ASN A 256 18.57 -17.77 19.77
N ASP A 257 18.94 -17.93 18.49
CA ASP A 257 18.48 -19.00 17.59
C ASP A 257 19.55 -20.07 17.35
#